data_AF-A0A7C7JK90-F1
#
_entry.id   AF-A0A7C7JK90-F1
#
_cell.length_a   1.000
_cell.length_b   1.000
_cell.length_c   1.000
_cell.angle_alpha   90.00
_cell.angle_beta   90.00
_cell.angle_gamma   90.00
#
_symmetry.space_group_name_H-M   'P 1'
#
loop_
_entity.id
_entity.type
_entity.pdbx_description
1 polymer ?
#
loop_
_entity_poly.entity_id
_entity_poly.type
_entity_poly.pdbx_seq_one_letter_code
_entity_poly.pdbx_strand_id
1 'polypeptide(L)'
;MTIREGKEMHRLMERLFPITRSITGEGVRQTLRILKEIVPELEIKAVKSGERCFDWVVPKEWKIDDAYLLEVETGKKVIDFKRNNLHVVNYSIGVDKTLTFDELKEHLHYREDLPDAIPYVTSYYHPYWGFCLSYNQFKELNPNSTYRAVIKAKHFDGELNYGEIVLKGETEDEILFSTYV
;
A
#
# COMPACT_ATOMS: atom_id res chain seq x y z
N MET A 1 24.11 -14.35 14.78
CA MET A 1 22.72 -13.97 15.07
C MET A 1 22.19 -14.89 16.17
N THR A 2 22.05 -14.39 17.38
CA THR A 2 21.45 -15.09 18.51
C THR A 2 19.93 -15.19 18.31
N ILE A 3 19.30 -16.14 19.00
CA ILE A 3 17.83 -16.32 19.03
C ILE A 3 17.12 -15.02 19.47
N ARG A 4 17.81 -14.13 20.20
CA ARG A 4 17.26 -12.86 20.68
C ARG A 4 17.10 -11.84 19.55
N GLU A 5 18.13 -11.64 18.73
CA GLU A 5 18.04 -10.69 17.60
C GLU A 5 16.96 -11.11 16.59
N GLY A 6 16.83 -12.42 16.33
CA GLY A 6 15.75 -12.98 15.50
C GLY A 6 14.35 -12.60 15.99
N LYS A 7 14.12 -12.69 17.30
CA LYS A 7 12.83 -12.33 17.91
C LYS A 7 12.56 -10.83 17.88
N GLU A 8 13.59 -10.01 18.04
CA GLU A 8 13.46 -8.54 17.99
C GLU A 8 13.11 -8.08 16.57
N MET A 9 13.76 -8.64 15.53
CA MET A 9 13.39 -8.38 14.13
C MET A 9 11.96 -8.83 13.80
N HIS A 10 11.53 -9.99 14.30
CA HIS A 10 10.15 -10.46 14.09
C HIS A 10 9.11 -9.51 14.69
N ARG A 11 9.33 -9.03 15.92
CA ARG A 11 8.44 -8.05 16.56
C ARG A 11 8.39 -6.73 15.79
N LEU A 12 9.51 -6.29 15.21
CA LEU A 12 9.54 -5.13 14.33
C LEU A 12 8.68 -5.37 13.07
N MET A 13 8.81 -6.55 12.44
CA MET A 13 7.98 -6.92 11.29
C MET A 13 6.49 -6.92 11.66
N GLU A 14 6.09 -7.49 12.80
CA GLU A 14 4.70 -7.46 13.28
C GLU A 14 4.17 -6.02 13.46
N ARG A 15 5.00 -5.13 14.01
CA ARG A 15 4.65 -3.71 14.20
C ARG A 15 4.52 -2.96 12.87
N LEU A 16 5.33 -3.29 11.88
CA LEU A 16 5.32 -2.66 10.56
C LEU A 16 4.27 -3.26 9.60
N PHE A 17 3.85 -4.50 9.83
CA PHE A 17 2.94 -5.25 8.96
C PHE A 17 1.62 -4.54 8.64
N PRO A 18 0.86 -4.00 9.62
CA PRO A 18 -0.45 -3.41 9.33
C PRO A 18 -0.38 -2.05 8.64
N ILE A 19 0.79 -1.42 8.54
CA ILE A 19 0.94 -0.09 7.96
C ILE A 19 0.75 -0.19 6.44
N THR A 20 -0.21 0.57 5.91
CA THR A 20 -0.45 0.67 4.46
C THR A 20 0.63 1.52 3.81
N ARG A 21 1.69 0.86 3.33
CA ARG A 21 2.74 1.48 2.53
C ARG A 21 2.38 1.53 1.05
N SER A 22 2.97 2.50 0.38
CA SER A 22 2.97 2.72 -1.06
C SER A 22 4.33 3.36 -1.41
N ILE A 23 4.52 3.81 -2.64
CA ILE A 23 5.72 4.53 -3.04
C ILE A 23 5.82 5.95 -2.44
N THR A 24 4.70 6.48 -1.93
CA THR A 24 4.61 7.76 -1.22
C THR A 24 3.59 7.67 -0.08
N GLY A 25 3.49 8.71 0.75
CA GLY A 25 2.40 8.87 1.71
C GLY A 25 2.74 8.50 3.15
N GLU A 26 1.76 8.66 4.04
CA GLU A 26 1.97 8.62 5.49
C GLU A 26 2.44 7.26 5.99
N GLY A 27 2.10 6.15 5.34
CA GLY A 27 2.57 4.82 5.72
C GLY A 27 4.09 4.67 5.62
N VAL A 28 4.72 5.32 4.63
CA VAL A 28 6.19 5.36 4.50
C VAL A 28 6.78 6.17 5.66
N ARG A 29 6.25 7.37 5.93
CA ARG A 29 6.71 8.21 7.05
C ARG A 29 6.54 7.54 8.40
N GLN A 30 5.41 6.87 8.65
CA GLN A 30 5.20 6.10 9.87
C GLN A 30 6.24 4.97 10.00
N THR A 31 6.50 4.25 8.91
CA THR A 31 7.51 3.18 8.89
C THR A 31 8.90 3.72 9.21
N LEU A 32 9.32 4.81 8.55
CA LEU A 32 10.62 5.43 8.80
C LEU A 32 10.75 5.99 10.23
N ARG A 33 9.68 6.56 10.81
CA ARG A 33 9.67 6.99 12.22
C ARG A 33 9.88 5.80 13.17
N ILE A 34 9.22 4.67 12.92
CA ILE A 34 9.40 3.44 13.71
C ILE A 34 10.84 2.93 13.59
N LEU A 35 11.42 2.94 12.39
CA LEU A 35 12.81 2.53 12.18
C LEU A 35 13.78 3.49 12.89
N LYS A 36 13.50 4.80 12.90
CA LYS A 36 14.30 5.80 13.60
C LYS A 36 14.32 5.61 15.12
N GLU A 37 13.30 4.98 15.71
CA GLU A 37 13.34 4.62 17.14
C GLU A 37 14.43 3.58 17.45
N ILE A 38 14.80 2.76 16.47
CA ILE A 38 15.83 1.72 16.58
C ILE A 38 17.19 2.25 16.13
N VAL A 39 17.20 3.11 15.11
CA VAL A 39 18.40 3.73 14.55
C VAL A 39 18.23 5.26 14.57
N PRO A 40 18.59 5.93 15.69
CA PRO A 40 18.37 7.37 15.86
C PRO A 40 19.05 8.26 14.80
N GLU A 41 20.15 7.76 14.22
CA GLU A 41 20.94 8.40 13.16
C GLU A 41 20.22 8.41 11.81
N LEU A 42 19.13 7.65 11.64
CA LEU A 42 18.34 7.62 10.41
C LEU A 42 17.78 9.01 10.08
N GLU A 43 18.24 9.60 8.99
CA GLU A 43 17.69 10.84 8.45
C GLU A 43 16.51 10.53 7.54
N ILE A 44 15.36 11.15 7.81
CA ILE A 44 14.18 11.06 6.95
C ILE A 44 14.21 12.26 6.02
N LYS A 45 14.41 12.00 4.74
CA LYS A 45 14.45 13.01 3.68
C LYS A 45 13.15 12.99 2.87
N ALA A 46 12.94 14.07 2.11
CA ALA A 46 11.76 14.27 1.29
C ALA A 46 12.15 14.93 -0.04
N VAL A 47 11.48 14.52 -1.12
CA VAL A 47 11.58 15.13 -2.45
C VAL A 47 10.17 15.48 -2.90
N LYS A 48 9.92 16.71 -3.38
CA LYS A 48 8.56 17.16 -3.69
C LYS A 48 8.04 16.49 -4.96
N SER A 49 6.72 16.25 -4.99
CA SER A 49 6.02 15.85 -6.22
C SER A 49 6.33 16.81 -7.38
N GLY A 50 6.54 16.26 -8.57
CA GLY A 50 6.87 17.03 -9.77
C GLY A 50 8.35 17.36 -9.96
N GLU A 51 9.20 17.11 -8.95
CA GLU A 51 10.65 17.22 -9.13
C GLU A 51 11.15 16.18 -10.15
N ARG A 52 12.12 16.58 -10.98
CA ARG A 52 12.77 15.70 -11.96
C ARG A 52 13.96 14.99 -11.31
N CYS A 53 13.99 13.67 -11.44
CA CYS A 53 15.10 12.82 -11.02
C CYS A 53 15.56 12.02 -12.24
N PHE A 54 16.56 12.54 -12.96
CA PHE A 54 16.96 12.03 -14.28
C PHE A 54 15.75 12.03 -15.24
N ASP A 55 15.40 10.87 -15.80
CA ASP A 55 14.26 10.69 -16.70
C ASP A 55 12.92 10.50 -15.97
N TRP A 56 12.94 10.41 -14.63
CA TRP A 56 11.75 10.22 -13.81
C TRP A 56 11.23 11.54 -13.25
N VAL A 57 9.94 11.56 -12.94
CA VAL A 57 9.28 12.64 -12.21
C VAL A 57 8.74 12.06 -10.91
N VAL A 58 9.04 12.71 -9.78
CA VAL A 58 8.52 12.30 -8.47
C VAL A 58 6.99 12.37 -8.51
N PRO A 59 6.27 11.28 -8.20
CA PRO A 59 4.84 11.22 -8.38
C PRO A 59 4.11 12.06 -7.33
N LYS A 60 2.80 12.22 -7.52
CA LYS A 60 1.93 12.78 -6.48
C LYS A 60 2.02 11.96 -5.19
N GLU A 61 1.69 12.57 -4.07
CA GLU A 61 1.54 11.83 -2.83
C GLU A 61 0.16 11.17 -2.78
N TRP A 62 0.12 9.88 -2.42
CA TRP A 62 -1.12 9.14 -2.23
C TRP A 62 -1.51 9.02 -0.76
N LYS A 63 -2.77 9.31 -0.47
CA LYS A 63 -3.37 9.08 0.85
C LYS A 63 -4.67 8.31 0.69
N ILE A 64 -4.83 7.26 1.48
CA ILE A 64 -6.08 6.50 1.63
C ILE A 64 -6.53 6.52 3.09
N ASP A 65 -7.79 6.88 3.31
CA ASP A 65 -8.40 6.95 4.65
C ASP A 65 -9.27 5.72 4.95
N ASP A 66 -9.96 5.18 3.95
CA ASP A 66 -10.80 3.98 4.08
C ASP A 66 -11.11 3.41 2.69
N ALA A 67 -11.46 2.13 2.62
CA ALA A 67 -12.04 1.54 1.42
C ALA A 67 -12.86 0.29 1.73
N TYR A 68 -13.95 0.09 1.00
CA TYR A 68 -14.79 -1.08 1.16
C TYR A 68 -15.66 -1.32 -0.08
N LEU A 69 -16.11 -2.56 -0.22
CA LEU A 69 -17.12 -2.98 -1.18
C LEU A 69 -18.32 -3.50 -0.40
N LEU A 70 -19.49 -2.90 -0.65
CA LEU A 70 -20.74 -3.21 0.03
C LEU A 70 -21.73 -3.82 -0.97
N GLU A 71 -22.26 -5.00 -0.68
CA GLU A 71 -23.43 -5.53 -1.38
C GLU A 71 -24.66 -4.72 -0.96
N VAL A 72 -25.35 -4.08 -1.90
CA VAL A 72 -26.38 -3.07 -1.59
C VAL A 72 -27.63 -3.70 -0.98
N GLU A 73 -28.07 -4.83 -1.52
CA GLU A 73 -29.32 -5.50 -1.16
C GLU A 73 -29.26 -6.08 0.26
N THR A 74 -28.09 -6.56 0.68
CA THR A 74 -27.90 -7.16 2.01
C THR A 74 -27.25 -6.20 3.00
N GLY A 75 -26.60 -5.14 2.53
CA GLY A 75 -25.73 -4.29 3.34
C GLY A 75 -24.46 -5.00 3.82
N LYS A 76 -24.12 -6.17 3.27
CA LYS A 76 -22.93 -6.92 3.65
C LYS A 76 -21.68 -6.25 3.08
N LYS A 77 -20.73 -5.94 3.94
CA LYS A 77 -19.40 -5.50 3.51
C LYS A 77 -18.59 -6.72 3.08
N VAL A 78 -18.46 -6.94 1.77
CA VAL A 78 -17.74 -8.09 1.20
C VAL A 78 -16.23 -7.86 1.18
N ILE A 79 -15.77 -6.61 1.09
CA ILE A 79 -14.37 -6.23 1.19
C ILE A 79 -14.23 -5.09 2.22
N ASP A 80 -13.26 -5.23 3.13
CA ASP A 80 -12.96 -4.22 4.15
C ASP A 80 -11.45 -3.96 4.22
N PHE A 81 -11.02 -2.79 3.75
CA PHE A 81 -9.62 -2.36 3.77
C PHE A 81 -9.02 -2.36 5.18
N LYS A 82 -9.83 -2.09 6.21
CA LYS A 82 -9.36 -2.10 7.60
C LYS A 82 -9.02 -3.51 8.10
N ARG A 83 -9.51 -4.56 7.44
CA ARG A 83 -9.15 -5.95 7.74
C ARG A 83 -7.86 -6.36 7.06
N ASN A 84 -7.66 -5.94 5.82
CA ASN A 84 -6.43 -6.18 5.07
C ASN A 84 -6.23 -5.09 4.01
N ASN A 85 -5.10 -4.37 4.09
CA ASN A 85 -4.81 -3.27 3.17
C ASN A 85 -4.53 -3.72 1.73
N LEU A 86 -4.22 -5.01 1.52
CA LEU A 86 -4.07 -5.61 0.19
C LEU A 86 -5.38 -5.63 -0.60
N HIS A 87 -6.53 -5.41 0.05
CA HIS A 87 -7.81 -5.37 -0.63
C HIS A 87 -7.96 -4.24 -1.66
N VAL A 88 -7.07 -3.25 -1.67
CA VAL A 88 -7.14 -2.13 -2.61
C VAL A 88 -5.93 -2.19 -3.54
N VAL A 89 -6.16 -1.99 -4.84
CA VAL A 89 -5.07 -1.78 -5.79
C VAL A 89 -4.28 -0.56 -5.30
N ASN A 90 -3.02 -0.77 -4.96
CA ASN A 90 -2.18 0.26 -4.37
C ASN A 90 -2.12 1.47 -5.31
N TYR A 91 -2.25 2.68 -4.76
CA TYR A 91 -2.31 3.93 -5.53
C TYR A 91 -3.64 4.18 -6.28
N SER A 92 -4.72 3.47 -5.91
CA SER A 92 -6.06 3.70 -6.48
C SER A 92 -6.53 5.15 -6.33
N ILE A 93 -7.20 5.67 -7.36
CA ILE A 93 -7.96 6.92 -7.26
C ILE A 93 -9.19 6.78 -6.35
N GLY A 94 -9.69 7.90 -5.85
CA GLY A 94 -10.92 7.91 -5.04
C GLY A 94 -12.15 7.55 -5.86
N VAL A 95 -13.05 6.74 -5.30
CA VAL A 95 -14.31 6.33 -5.92
C VAL A 95 -15.42 6.22 -4.87
N ASP A 96 -16.64 6.58 -5.25
CA ASP A 96 -17.88 6.23 -4.54
C ASP A 96 -18.95 6.00 -5.62
N LYS A 97 -19.12 4.73 -6.01
CA LYS A 97 -20.00 4.35 -7.12
C LYS A 97 -20.80 3.12 -6.74
N THR A 98 -22.05 3.06 -7.20
CA THR A 98 -22.84 1.83 -7.20
C THR A 98 -22.77 1.23 -8.58
N LEU A 99 -22.40 -0.04 -8.67
CA LEU A 99 -22.13 -0.77 -9.91
C LEU A 99 -22.92 -2.07 -9.93
N THR A 100 -23.30 -2.52 -11.11
CA THR A 100 -23.73 -3.91 -11.32
C THR A 100 -22.54 -4.86 -11.12
N PHE A 101 -22.80 -6.15 -10.93
CA PHE A 101 -21.74 -7.15 -10.84
C PHE A 101 -20.82 -7.16 -12.07
N ASP A 102 -21.38 -7.06 -13.28
CA ASP A 102 -20.61 -7.08 -14.52
C ASP A 102 -19.67 -5.86 -14.64
N GLU A 103 -20.14 -4.67 -14.27
CA GLU A 103 -19.28 -3.47 -14.23
C GLU A 103 -18.22 -3.56 -13.14
N LEU A 104 -18.57 -4.11 -11.96
CA LEU A 104 -17.64 -4.28 -10.86
C LEU A 104 -16.50 -5.23 -11.23
N LYS A 105 -16.80 -6.30 -11.95
CA LYS A 105 -15.84 -7.37 -12.28
C LYS A 105 -14.58 -6.86 -12.98
N GLU A 106 -14.70 -5.83 -13.81
CA GLU A 106 -13.59 -5.15 -14.49
C GLU A 106 -12.62 -4.42 -13.53
N HIS A 107 -13.01 -4.28 -12.27
CA HIS A 107 -12.24 -3.65 -11.19
C HIS A 107 -11.83 -4.63 -10.08
N LEU A 108 -12.03 -5.93 -10.29
CA LEU A 108 -11.66 -6.97 -9.33
C LEU A 108 -10.41 -7.72 -9.77
N HIS A 109 -9.48 -7.93 -8.84
CA HIS A 109 -8.28 -8.73 -9.05
C HIS A 109 -8.23 -9.91 -8.10
N TYR A 110 -8.08 -11.10 -8.66
CA TYR A 110 -7.96 -12.37 -7.93
C TYR A 110 -7.01 -13.32 -8.68
N ARG A 111 -6.58 -14.41 -8.02
CA ARG A 111 -5.71 -15.45 -8.57
C ARG A 111 -6.35 -16.82 -8.41
N GLU A 112 -6.72 -17.46 -9.52
CA GLU A 112 -7.37 -18.78 -9.49
C GLU A 112 -6.43 -19.90 -9.00
N ASP A 113 -5.14 -19.77 -9.28
CA ASP A 113 -4.09 -20.72 -8.87
C ASP A 113 -3.69 -20.60 -7.39
N LEU A 114 -4.07 -19.50 -6.72
CA LEU A 114 -3.86 -19.26 -5.29
C LEU A 114 -5.19 -18.82 -4.64
N PRO A 115 -6.15 -19.75 -4.47
CA PRO A 115 -7.55 -19.38 -4.26
C PRO A 115 -7.85 -18.70 -2.92
N ASP A 116 -6.97 -18.82 -1.94
CA ASP A 116 -7.07 -18.20 -0.60
C ASP A 116 -6.25 -16.90 -0.48
N ALA A 117 -5.41 -16.57 -1.46
CA ALA A 117 -4.54 -15.40 -1.40
C ALA A 117 -5.24 -14.15 -1.96
N ILE A 118 -5.08 -13.01 -1.28
CA ILE A 118 -5.43 -11.70 -1.84
C ILE A 118 -4.21 -11.19 -2.60
N PRO A 119 -4.30 -10.96 -3.93
CA PRO A 119 -3.15 -10.49 -4.69
C PRO A 119 -2.81 -9.04 -4.34
N TYR A 120 -1.51 -8.72 -4.33
CA TYR A 120 -1.04 -7.34 -4.27
C TYR A 120 -0.90 -6.79 -5.70
N VAL A 121 -1.68 -5.76 -6.02
CA VAL A 121 -1.70 -5.10 -7.34
C VAL A 121 -1.47 -3.60 -7.14
N THR A 122 -0.81 -2.94 -8.10
CA THR A 122 -0.46 -1.52 -8.02
C THR A 122 -0.78 -0.79 -9.32
N SER A 123 -1.02 0.52 -9.25
CA SER A 123 -1.18 1.37 -10.45
C SER A 123 -0.59 2.76 -10.23
N TYR A 124 0.74 2.85 -10.18
CA TYR A 124 1.46 4.07 -9.79
C TYR A 124 1.41 5.21 -10.82
N TYR A 125 1.46 4.86 -12.11
CA TYR A 125 1.69 5.83 -13.18
C TYR A 125 0.51 5.98 -14.14
N HIS A 126 -0.55 5.20 -13.91
CA HIS A 126 -1.80 5.26 -14.67
C HIS A 126 -2.98 5.39 -13.70
N PRO A 127 -3.80 6.44 -13.81
CA PRO A 127 -4.99 6.58 -12.98
C PRO A 127 -5.92 5.39 -13.15
N TYR A 128 -6.11 4.64 -12.07
CA TYR A 128 -6.95 3.45 -12.03
C TYR A 128 -7.48 3.27 -10.61
N TRP A 129 -8.48 2.41 -10.44
CA TRP A 129 -8.94 1.96 -9.14
C TRP A 129 -9.42 0.51 -9.25
N GLY A 130 -9.25 -0.26 -8.17
CA GLY A 130 -9.74 -1.62 -8.10
C GLY A 130 -9.64 -2.20 -6.70
N PHE A 131 -10.30 -3.34 -6.52
CA PHE A 131 -10.22 -4.15 -5.32
C PHE A 131 -9.53 -5.48 -5.61
N CYS A 132 -8.79 -5.98 -4.64
CA CYS A 132 -8.21 -7.31 -4.65
C CYS A 132 -8.93 -8.19 -3.63
N LEU A 133 -9.18 -9.44 -4.00
CA LEU A 133 -9.83 -10.42 -3.14
C LEU A 133 -9.31 -11.81 -3.47
N SER A 134 -9.47 -12.73 -2.52
CA SER A 134 -9.20 -14.14 -2.82
C SER A 134 -10.21 -14.67 -3.85
N TYR A 135 -9.81 -15.66 -4.63
CA TYR A 135 -10.72 -16.29 -5.59
C TYR A 135 -11.92 -16.93 -4.89
N ASN A 136 -11.73 -17.46 -3.67
CA ASN A 136 -12.82 -17.97 -2.85
C ASN A 136 -13.83 -16.88 -2.48
N GLN A 137 -13.39 -15.68 -2.06
CA GLN A 137 -14.28 -14.54 -1.85
C GLN A 137 -14.98 -14.08 -3.13
N PHE A 138 -14.29 -14.10 -4.27
CA PHE A 138 -14.89 -13.73 -5.57
C PHE A 138 -16.07 -14.64 -5.93
N LYS A 139 -15.94 -15.96 -5.75
CA LYS A 139 -17.01 -16.93 -6.04
C LYS A 139 -18.24 -16.76 -5.14
N GLU A 140 -18.10 -16.13 -3.97
CA GLU A 140 -19.21 -15.85 -3.06
C GLU A 140 -19.99 -14.58 -3.44
N LEU A 141 -19.50 -13.78 -4.38
CA LEU A 141 -20.21 -12.59 -4.83
C LEU A 141 -21.48 -12.99 -5.60
N ASN A 142 -22.58 -12.33 -5.27
CA ASN A 142 -23.87 -12.49 -5.93
C ASN A 142 -23.88 -11.75 -7.29
N PRO A 143 -24.03 -12.44 -8.43
CA PRO A 143 -24.04 -11.80 -9.75
C PRO A 143 -25.28 -10.95 -10.03
N ASN A 144 -26.37 -11.14 -9.29
CA ASN A 144 -27.63 -10.42 -9.48
C ASN A 144 -27.76 -9.19 -8.56
N SER A 145 -26.70 -8.88 -7.80
CA SER A 145 -26.66 -7.78 -6.85
C SER A 145 -25.97 -6.55 -7.44
N THR A 146 -26.25 -5.40 -6.84
CA THR A 146 -25.48 -4.17 -7.03
C THR A 146 -24.51 -3.96 -5.87
N TYR A 147 -23.37 -3.37 -6.16
CA TYR A 147 -22.31 -3.14 -5.19
C TYR A 147 -21.93 -1.67 -5.12
N ARG A 148 -21.85 -1.13 -3.90
CA ARG A 148 -21.27 0.18 -3.65
C ARG A 148 -19.78 0.02 -3.39
N ALA A 149 -18.97 0.43 -4.36
CA ALA A 149 -17.53 0.52 -4.29
C ALA A 149 -17.13 1.90 -3.73
N VAL A 150 -16.42 1.89 -2.59
CA VAL A 150 -15.93 3.12 -1.95
C VAL A 150 -14.43 3.01 -1.71
N ILE A 151 -13.66 3.93 -2.27
CA ILE A 151 -12.23 4.14 -1.97
C ILE A 151 -12.08 5.62 -1.61
N LYS A 152 -11.84 5.92 -0.34
CA LYS A 152 -11.58 7.28 0.16
C LYS A 152 -10.09 7.56 0.03
N ALA A 153 -9.64 7.76 -1.20
CA ALA A 153 -8.26 8.07 -1.50
C ALA A 153 -8.12 9.37 -2.30
N LYS A 154 -6.98 10.04 -2.15
CA LYS A 154 -6.63 11.25 -2.91
C LYS A 154 -5.16 11.25 -3.32
N HIS A 155 -4.92 11.91 -4.44
CA HIS A 155 -3.58 12.26 -4.92
C HIS A 155 -3.40 13.77 -4.83
N PHE A 156 -2.30 14.22 -4.25
CA PHE A 156 -2.01 15.64 -4.07
C PHE A 156 -0.52 15.91 -4.27
N ASP A 157 -0.17 17.17 -4.51
CA ASP A 157 1.24 17.56 -4.57
C ASP A 157 1.78 17.52 -3.14
N GLY A 158 2.64 16.54 -2.87
CA GLY A 158 3.21 16.26 -1.57
C GLY A 158 4.68 15.89 -1.72
N GLU A 159 5.09 14.79 -1.11
CA GLU A 159 6.47 14.35 -1.12
C GLU A 159 6.64 12.83 -1.21
N LEU A 160 7.76 12.43 -1.79
CA LEU A 160 8.31 11.10 -1.64
C LEU A 160 9.32 11.13 -0.51
N ASN A 161 9.14 10.25 0.48
CA ASN A 161 10.04 10.15 1.62
C ASN A 161 10.97 8.95 1.49
N TYR A 162 12.22 9.12 1.90
CA TYR A 162 13.19 8.04 2.02
C TYR A 162 14.03 8.22 3.30
N GLY A 163 14.63 7.13 3.75
CA GLY A 163 15.54 7.14 4.90
C GLY A 163 16.97 6.88 4.45
N GLU A 164 17.93 7.61 5.00
CA GLU A 164 19.36 7.33 4.80
C GLU A 164 20.15 7.46 6.10
N ILE A 165 21.28 6.75 6.15
CA ILE A 165 22.28 6.86 7.21
C ILE A 165 23.64 6.84 6.52
N VAL A 166 24.49 7.81 6.86
CA VAL A 166 25.89 7.84 6.41
C VAL A 166 26.80 7.65 7.62
N LEU A 167 27.50 6.52 7.66
CA LEU A 167 28.47 6.20 8.70
C LEU A 167 29.88 6.44 8.17
N LYS A 168 30.60 7.40 8.74
CA LYS A 168 31.96 7.73 8.31
C LYS A 168 32.95 6.63 8.71
N GLY A 169 33.67 6.10 7.73
CA GLY A 169 34.79 5.18 7.92
C GLY A 169 36.13 5.90 8.02
N GLU A 170 37.21 5.12 7.98
CA GLU A 170 38.59 5.63 7.93
C GLU A 170 39.01 6.09 6.53
N THR A 171 38.29 5.65 5.49
CA THR A 171 38.51 6.01 4.08
C THR A 171 37.24 6.56 3.44
N GLU A 172 37.39 7.14 2.25
CA GLU A 172 36.28 7.64 1.42
C GLU A 172 35.62 6.52 0.59
N ASP A 173 36.08 5.26 0.69
CA ASP A 173 35.47 4.13 -0.02
C ASP A 173 34.11 3.78 0.62
N GLU A 174 33.10 3.57 -0.22
CA GLU A 174 31.72 3.35 0.24
C GLU A 174 31.24 1.91 0.02
N ILE A 175 30.54 1.36 1.02
CA ILE A 175 29.75 0.13 0.91
C ILE A 175 28.28 0.50 1.11
N LEU A 176 27.47 0.34 0.05
CA LEU A 176 26.05 0.64 0.09
C LEU A 176 25.20 -0.59 0.43
N PHE A 177 24.39 -0.48 1.48
CA PHE A 177 23.28 -1.39 1.75
C PHE A 177 21.96 -0.67 1.49
N SER A 178 21.15 -1.20 0.58
CA SER A 178 19.84 -0.62 0.26
C SER A 178 18.73 -1.67 0.39
N THR A 179 17.55 -1.19 0.78
CA THR A 179 16.30 -1.94 0.78
C THR A 179 15.15 -1.00 0.48
N TYR A 180 14.00 -1.53 0.06
CA TYR A 180 12.80 -0.75 -0.18
C TYR A 180 11.89 -0.78 1.05
N VAL A 181 11.10 0.29 1.19
CA VAL A 181 10.10 0.44 2.27
C VAL A 181 8.71 0.27 1.68
#